data_AF-A0A957TRZ3-F1
#
_entry.id   AF-A0A957TRZ3-F1
#
_cell.length_a   1.000
_cell.length_b   1.000
_cell.length_c   1.000
_cell.angle_alpha   90.00
_cell.angle_beta   90.00
_cell.angle_gamma   90.00
#
_symmetry.space_group_name_H-M   'P 1'
#
loop_
_entity.id
_entity.type
_entity.pdbx_description
1 polymer ?
#
loop_
_entity_poly.entity_id
_entity_poly.type
_entity_poly.pdbx_seq_one_letter_code
_entity_poly.pdbx_strand_id
1 'polypeptide(L)'
;IAYEDVARAHRQILDARADLPAHDVYLLSAADHRAQEDSRELVEKFCPPELAQTLPPDFGGRQAFISCRKAQQAFGYDPQHSWTDYR
;
A
#
# COMPACT_ATOMS: atom_id res chain seq x y z
N ILE A 1 4.26 -5.85 -5.76
CA ILE A 1 5.33 -5.41 -4.85
C ILE A 1 6.65 -5.97 -5.37
N ALA A 2 7.70 -5.15 -5.41
CA ALA A 2 9.04 -5.60 -5.80
C ALA A 2 9.68 -6.43 -4.68
N TYR A 3 10.57 -7.36 -5.03
CA TYR A 3 11.23 -8.23 -4.04
C TYR A 3 12.15 -7.42 -3.11
N GLU A 4 12.73 -6.34 -3.62
CA GLU A 4 13.60 -5.40 -2.93
C GLU A 4 12.87 -4.69 -1.79
N ASP A 5 11.61 -4.29 -2.02
CA ASP A 5 10.78 -3.66 -0.99
C ASP A 5 10.45 -4.64 0.14
N VAL A 6 10.18 -5.91 -0.19
CA VAL A 6 9.94 -6.98 0.81
C VAL A 6 11.20 -7.26 1.63
N ALA A 7 12.36 -7.37 0.97
CA ALA A 7 13.63 -7.60 1.67
C ALA A 7 13.99 -6.41 2.60
N ARG A 8 13.78 -5.17 2.13
CA ARG A 8 13.96 -3.97 2.96
C ARG A 8 13.03 -3.98 4.18
N ALA A 9 11.76 -4.31 3.99
CA ALA A 9 10.79 -4.41 5.07
C ALA A 9 11.21 -5.45 6.13
N HIS A 10 11.69 -6.62 5.70
CA HIS A 10 12.21 -7.62 6.63
C HIS A 10 13.38 -7.09 7.48
N ARG A 11 14.31 -6.35 6.87
CA ARG A 11 15.40 -5.71 7.64
C ARG A 11 14.84 -4.70 8.64
N GLN A 12 13.93 -3.83 8.21
CA GLN A 12 13.28 -2.85 9.08
C GLN A 12 12.58 -3.49 10.29
N ILE A 13 11.90 -4.63 10.08
CA ILE A 13 11.26 -5.39 11.16
C ILE A 13 12.30 -5.94 12.16
N LEU A 14 13.41 -6.49 11.66
CA LEU A 14 14.49 -7.02 12.52
C LEU A 14 15.20 -5.94 13.32
N ASP A 15 15.35 -4.74 12.74
CA ASP A 15 15.93 -3.57 13.38
C ASP A 15 14.98 -3.01 14.47
N ALA A 16 13.67 -2.99 14.20
CA ALA A 16 12.64 -2.52 15.13
C ALA A 16 12.17 -3.57 16.15
N ARG A 17 12.73 -4.80 16.14
CA ARG A 17 12.20 -5.94 16.89
C ARG A 17 11.98 -5.72 18.40
N ALA A 18 12.76 -4.82 19.00
CA ALA A 18 12.66 -4.52 20.44
C ALA A 18 11.44 -3.64 20.77
N ASP A 19 10.97 -2.86 19.79
CA ASP A 19 9.86 -1.92 19.92
C ASP A 19 8.54 -2.50 19.38
N LEU A 20 8.61 -3.67 18.71
CA LEU A 20 7.44 -4.35 18.15
C LEU A 20 6.78 -5.31 19.16
N PRO A 21 5.45 -5.52 19.06
CA PRO A 21 4.78 -6.58 19.81
C PRO A 21 5.35 -7.96 19.48
N ALA A 22 5.29 -8.89 20.44
CA ALA A 22 5.73 -10.27 20.22
C ALA A 22 5.02 -10.95 19.04
N HIS A 23 3.74 -10.61 18.81
CA HIS A 23 2.94 -11.07 17.70
C HIS A 23 2.09 -9.94 17.15
N ASP A 24 2.20 -9.70 15.85
CA ASP A 24 1.30 -8.79 15.14
C ASP A 24 1.29 -9.09 13.63
N VAL A 25 0.36 -8.49 12.89
CA VAL A 25 0.20 -8.64 11.43
C VAL A 25 0.38 -7.30 10.75
N TYR A 26 1.24 -7.27 9.73
CA TYR A 26 1.53 -6.09 8.91
C TYR A 26 1.37 -6.42 7.42
N LEU A 27 0.82 -5.46 6.66
CA LEU A 27 0.64 -5.59 5.22
C LEU A 27 1.77 -4.87 4.50
N LEU A 28 2.41 -5.57 3.56
CA LEU A 28 3.39 -5.02 2.65
C LEU A 28 2.81 -5.01 1.24
N SER A 29 2.69 -3.84 0.64
CA SER A 29 2.23 -3.64 -0.73
C SER A 29 3.05 -2.55 -1.42
N ALA A 30 3.00 -2.53 -2.75
CA ALA A 30 3.36 -1.33 -3.49
C ALA A 30 2.35 -0.19 -3.20
N ALA A 31 2.75 1.04 -3.46
CA ALA A 31 1.89 2.22 -3.31
C ALA A 31 0.74 2.25 -4.34
N ASP A 32 0.85 1.46 -5.42
CA ASP A 32 -0.05 1.47 -6.54
C ASP A 32 -0.63 0.09 -6.92
N HIS A 33 -1.66 0.11 -7.76
CA HIS A 33 -2.27 -1.07 -8.35
C HIS A 33 -1.92 -1.24 -9.83
N ARG A 34 -2.07 -2.47 -10.35
CA ARG A 34 -1.70 -2.82 -11.74
C ARG A 34 -2.73 -2.48 -12.82
N ALA A 35 -3.95 -2.09 -12.45
CA ALA A 35 -4.94 -1.65 -13.43
C ALA A 35 -4.45 -0.41 -14.18
N GLN A 36 -4.84 -0.27 -15.45
CA GLN A 36 -4.42 0.88 -16.25
C GLN A 36 -5.27 2.11 -15.94
N GLU A 37 -6.54 1.87 -15.66
CA GLU A 37 -7.56 2.84 -15.29
C GLU A 37 -7.24 3.54 -13.97
N ASP A 38 -7.88 4.69 -13.74
CA ASP A 38 -7.76 5.43 -12.50
C ASP A 38 -8.45 4.70 -11.34
N SER A 39 -7.87 4.75 -10.14
CA SER A 39 -8.44 4.12 -8.94
C SER A 39 -9.86 4.59 -8.65
N ARG A 40 -10.17 5.87 -8.87
CA ARG A 40 -11.51 6.43 -8.69
C ARG A 40 -12.50 5.87 -9.71
N GLU A 41 -12.12 5.81 -10.98
CA GLU A 41 -12.95 5.23 -12.05
C GLU A 41 -13.30 3.77 -11.74
N LEU A 42 -12.34 3.01 -11.20
CA LEU A 42 -12.57 1.62 -10.80
C LEU A 42 -13.59 1.51 -9.66
N VAL A 43 -13.52 2.38 -8.65
CA VAL A 43 -14.52 2.38 -7.56
C VAL A 43 -15.90 2.77 -8.08
N GLU A 44 -15.98 3.81 -8.91
CA GLU A 44 -17.26 4.27 -9.49
C GLU A 44 -17.92 3.19 -10.37
N LYS A 45 -17.11 2.39 -11.07
CA LYS A 45 -17.59 1.33 -11.97
C LYS A 45 -18.03 0.07 -11.23
N PHE A 46 -17.32 -0.31 -10.17
CA PHE A 46 -17.44 -1.64 -9.57
C PHE A 46 -17.94 -1.67 -8.13
N CYS A 47 -18.05 -0.52 -7.46
CA CYS A 47 -18.54 -0.44 -6.09
C CYS A 47 -19.90 0.27 -5.99
N PRO A 48 -20.61 0.13 -4.86
CA PRO A 48 -21.85 0.86 -4.63
C PRO A 48 -21.64 2.39 -4.73
N PRO A 49 -22.60 3.14 -5.30
CA PRO A 49 -22.49 4.59 -5.48
C PRO A 49 -22.25 5.38 -4.20
N GLU A 50 -22.72 4.87 -3.06
CA GLU A 50 -22.53 5.47 -1.74
C GLU A 50 -21.05 5.43 -1.33
N LEU A 51 -20.30 4.40 -1.76
CA LEU A 51 -18.87 4.31 -1.48
C LEU A 51 -18.09 5.39 -2.25
N ALA A 52 -18.40 5.60 -3.52
CA ALA A 52 -17.74 6.61 -4.36
C ALA A 52 -17.86 8.04 -3.77
N GLN A 53 -18.98 8.33 -3.11
CA GLN A 53 -19.24 9.62 -2.44
C GLN A 53 -18.41 9.83 -1.17
N THR A 54 -17.85 8.76 -0.59
CA THR A 54 -17.01 8.81 0.62
C THR A 54 -15.52 8.85 0.32
N LEU A 55 -15.14 8.78 -0.97
CA LEU A 55 -13.73 8.81 -1.36
C LEU A 55 -13.10 10.18 -1.08
N PRO A 56 -11.91 10.23 -0.48
CA PRO A 56 -11.16 11.47 -0.28
C PRO A 56 -10.96 12.26 -1.59
N PRO A 57 -10.91 13.60 -1.56
CA PRO A 57 -10.72 14.41 -2.79
C PRO A 57 -9.43 14.08 -3.55
N ASP A 58 -8.39 13.65 -2.84
CA ASP A 58 -7.08 13.25 -3.35
C ASP A 58 -7.00 11.75 -3.71
N PHE A 59 -8.11 11.01 -3.61
CA PHE A 59 -8.19 9.64 -4.08
C PHE A 59 -8.32 9.60 -5.61
N GLY A 60 -7.29 9.07 -6.26
CA GLY A 60 -7.17 8.94 -7.72
C GLY A 60 -5.79 8.43 -8.14
N GLY A 61 -5.47 8.54 -9.42
CA GLY A 61 -4.26 7.99 -10.00
C GLY A 61 -4.31 6.46 -10.00
N ARG A 62 -3.25 5.80 -9.51
CA ARG A 62 -3.18 4.33 -9.39
C ARG A 62 -3.03 3.87 -7.95
N GLN A 63 -3.50 4.65 -6.98
CA GLN A 63 -3.37 4.36 -5.56
C GLN A 63 -3.82 2.93 -5.22
N ALA A 64 -3.03 2.23 -4.40
CA ALA A 64 -3.41 0.90 -3.93
C ALA A 64 -4.68 0.96 -3.05
N PHE A 65 -5.58 0.00 -3.22
CA PHE A 65 -6.81 -0.14 -2.41
C PHE A 65 -6.56 -0.74 -1.01
N ILE A 66 -5.30 -0.97 -0.65
CA ILE A 66 -4.89 -1.53 0.63
C ILE A 66 -3.87 -0.61 1.31
N SER A 67 -4.02 -0.43 2.62
CA SER A 67 -3.15 0.48 3.38
C SER A 67 -1.99 -0.26 4.02
N CYS A 68 -0.77 0.22 3.77
CA CYS A 68 0.43 -0.20 4.50
C CYS A 68 0.74 0.72 5.70
N ARG A 69 -0.18 1.60 6.09
CA ARG A 69 0.04 2.63 7.11
C ARG A 69 0.50 2.05 8.45
N LYS A 70 -0.02 0.88 8.83
CA LYS A 70 0.41 0.18 10.05
C LYS A 70 1.89 -0.20 10.00
N ALA A 71 2.36 -0.72 8.87
CA ALA A 71 3.78 -1.06 8.67
C ALA A 71 4.66 0.20 8.64
N GLN A 72 4.18 1.27 8.00
CA GLN A 72 4.86 2.57 7.98
C GLN A 72 5.04 3.13 9.40
N GLN A 73 3.99 3.07 10.22
CA GLN A 73 4.03 3.57 11.60
C GLN A 73 4.88 2.69 12.52
N ALA A 74 4.88 1.37 12.32
CA ALA A 74 5.56 0.43 13.22
C ALA A 74 7.07 0.33 12.95
N PHE A 75 7.50 0.33 11.70
CA PHE A 75 8.91 0.12 11.33
C PHE A 75 9.35 0.91 10.10
N GLY A 76 8.61 1.95 9.71
CA GLY A 76 9.02 2.85 8.64
C GLY A 76 8.96 2.23 7.25
N TYR A 77 8.09 1.24 7.03
CA TYR A 77 7.89 0.69 5.69
C TYR A 77 7.34 1.74 4.73
N ASP A 78 8.05 1.93 3.62
CA ASP A 78 7.69 2.82 2.53
C ASP A 78 8.10 2.16 1.20
N PRO A 79 7.16 1.70 0.35
CA PRO A 79 7.49 1.04 -0.92
C PRO A 79 8.20 2.01 -1.87
N GLN A 80 9.28 1.57 -2.52
CA GLN A 80 10.07 2.43 -3.42
C GLN A 80 9.90 2.08 -4.90
N HIS A 81 9.19 0.99 -5.20
CA HIS A 81 9.04 0.50 -6.56
C HIS A 81 7.56 0.41 -6.95
N SER A 82 7.26 0.95 -8.11
CA SER A 82 6.01 0.72 -8.83
C SER A 82 6.21 -0.38 -9.87
N TRP A 83 5.11 -1.05 -10.24
CA TRP A 83 5.13 -1.94 -11.40
C TRP A 83 5.42 -1.19 -12.72
N THR A 84 5.19 0.13 -12.77
CA THR A 84 5.50 0.94 -13.96
C THR A 84 6.99 1.14 -14.19
N ASP A 85 7.82 0.89 -13.18
CA ASP A 85 9.28 1.04 -13.29
C ASP A 85 9.94 -0.03 -14.16
N TYR A 86 9.21 -1.12 -14.45
CA TYR A 86 9.68 -2.27 -15.22
C TYR A 86 9.03 -2.36 -16.62
N ARG A 87 8.53 -1.24 -17.13
CA ARG A 87 7.90 -1.13 -18.46
C ARG A 87 8.86 -0.67 -19.56
#